data_AF-A0A164IFZ4-F1
#
_entry.id   AF-A0A164IFZ4-F1
#
_cell.length_a   1.000
_cell.length_b   1.000
_cell.length_c   1.000
_cell.angle_alpha   90.00
_cell.angle_beta   90.00
_cell.angle_gamma   90.00
#
_symmetry.space_group_name_H-M   'P 1'
#
loop_
_entity.id
_entity.type
_entity.pdbx_description
1 polymer ?
#
loop_
_entity_poly.entity_id
_entity_poly.type
_entity_poly.pdbx_seq_one_letter_code
_entity_poly.pdbx_strand_id
1 'polypeptide(L)'
;MIVVAKFLQNQNLLCNPMRPYLRNMCQRNFVTTFKPNHLKLSAFSKHLKTFKPLTRHVVTVAEAPTLQQSKWIGRWLGTCAGMCFGAVVIGGLTRLTESGLSMVEWSAFGERPPLSQEDWEREFEKYKQFPEYKLLKKGINLEEFKFIWHMEYGHRMWGRLIGAMFVIPAAIFWKKGYFNSALKKRVLIYGTLIGCQGLLGWYMVKSGLEDRFHGEADIPRVSQYRLASHLGSAFVLYSLFLWTSLHHLIPAKVMEVSKAAIKFKRLVHFSKGIVFLTAISGILLITILRLSGRGN
;
A
#
# COMPACT_ATOMS: atom_id res chain seq x y z
N MET A 1 29.90 -18.18 -19.17
CA MET A 1 29.73 -19.47 -18.46
C MET A 1 30.96 -19.88 -17.61
N ILE A 2 31.75 -18.94 -17.05
CA ILE A 2 32.92 -19.27 -16.20
C ILE A 2 32.93 -18.38 -14.94
N VAL A 3 31.81 -18.33 -14.22
CA VAL A 3 31.75 -17.80 -12.83
C VAL A 3 30.85 -18.66 -11.91
N VAL A 4 30.14 -19.65 -12.46
CA VAL A 4 29.19 -20.49 -11.70
C VAL A 4 29.87 -21.74 -11.06
N ALA A 5 31.08 -22.12 -11.49
CA ALA A 5 31.68 -23.41 -11.11
C ALA A 5 32.48 -23.42 -9.79
N LYS A 6 32.74 -22.27 -9.13
CA LYS A 6 33.51 -22.23 -7.87
C LYS A 6 32.66 -22.16 -6.59
N PHE A 7 31.34 -22.23 -6.70
CA PHE A 7 30.43 -22.16 -5.55
C PHE A 7 29.83 -23.51 -5.12
N LEU A 8 30.06 -24.58 -5.89
CA LEU A 8 29.44 -25.90 -5.64
C LEU A 8 30.34 -26.91 -4.92
N GLN A 9 31.59 -26.55 -4.56
CA GLN A 9 32.51 -27.47 -3.88
C GLN A 9 32.58 -27.28 -2.35
N ASN A 10 31.64 -26.52 -1.77
CA ASN A 10 31.59 -26.29 -0.32
C ASN A 10 30.19 -26.58 0.29
N GLN A 11 29.49 -27.59 -0.23
CA GLN A 11 28.15 -28.01 0.25
C GLN A 11 28.13 -29.34 1.01
N ASN A 12 29.27 -30.00 1.24
CA ASN A 12 29.31 -31.28 1.97
C ASN A 12 29.91 -31.21 3.38
N LEU A 13 30.17 -30.01 3.90
CA LEU A 13 30.56 -29.79 5.28
C LEU A 13 29.56 -28.82 5.88
N LEU A 14 28.55 -29.37 6.55
CA LEU A 14 27.87 -28.87 7.74
C LEU A 14 26.54 -29.62 7.86
N CYS A 15 26.66 -30.91 8.16
CA CYS A 15 25.67 -31.57 9.01
C CYS A 15 25.44 -30.68 10.23
N ASN A 16 24.17 -30.40 10.47
CA ASN A 16 23.54 -29.83 11.66
C ASN A 16 24.39 -29.97 12.95
N PRO A 17 24.61 -28.85 13.65
CA PRO A 17 24.16 -28.84 15.04
C PRO A 17 23.38 -27.57 15.39
N MET A 18 22.16 -27.79 15.89
CA MET A 18 21.53 -27.07 17.00
C MET A 18 21.78 -25.55 17.13
N ARG A 19 20.82 -24.78 16.61
CA ARG A 19 20.07 -23.71 17.32
C ARG A 19 20.77 -23.07 18.55
N PRO A 20 21.38 -21.87 18.42
CA PRO A 20 21.64 -20.98 19.54
C PRO A 20 20.81 -19.69 19.39
N TYR A 21 19.52 -19.72 19.73
CA TYR A 21 18.72 -18.48 19.85
C TYR A 21 17.68 -18.47 20.98
N LEU A 22 17.68 -19.47 21.87
CA LEU A 22 16.73 -19.52 23.00
C LEU A 22 17.38 -19.38 24.38
N ARG A 23 18.63 -18.93 24.48
CA ARG A 23 19.37 -18.92 25.78
C ARG A 23 19.67 -17.56 26.40
N ASN A 24 19.16 -16.45 25.87
CA ASN A 24 19.54 -15.10 26.36
C ASN A 24 18.40 -14.24 26.93
N MET A 25 17.27 -14.82 27.34
CA MET A 25 16.19 -14.06 28.02
C MET A 25 15.64 -14.71 29.29
N CYS A 26 16.42 -15.55 29.97
CA CYS A 26 16.06 -16.05 31.28
C CYS A 26 17.30 -16.19 32.17
N GLN A 27 17.98 -15.08 32.46
CA GLN A 27 18.93 -14.94 33.58
C GLN A 27 19.41 -13.49 33.67
N ARG A 28 18.53 -12.60 34.13
CA ARG A 28 18.94 -11.33 34.74
C ARG A 28 18.17 -11.17 36.03
N ASN A 29 18.54 -11.98 37.02
CA ASN A 29 18.30 -11.64 38.41
C ASN A 29 19.67 -11.45 39.06
N PHE A 30 19.85 -10.21 39.50
CA PHE A 30 20.93 -9.64 40.28
C PHE A 30 21.27 -10.55 41.47
N VAL A 31 22.47 -11.12 41.49
CA VAL A 31 23.02 -11.79 42.68
C VAL A 31 23.94 -10.78 43.37
N THR A 32 23.41 -10.05 44.34
CA THR A 32 24.23 -9.40 45.36
C THR A 32 24.64 -10.46 46.38
N THR A 33 25.94 -10.59 46.59
CA THR A 33 26.52 -11.43 47.64
C THR A 33 26.15 -10.89 49.02
N PHE A 34 25.29 -11.60 49.74
CA PHE A 34 25.01 -11.32 51.15
C PHE A 34 25.64 -12.42 52.03
N LYS A 35 26.47 -11.99 52.98
CA LYS A 35 27.22 -12.84 53.93
C LYS A 35 26.24 -13.32 55.04
N PRO A 36 26.14 -14.60 55.38
CA PRO A 36 25.16 -15.05 56.36
C PRO A 36 25.70 -14.86 57.78
N ASN A 37 25.06 -13.98 58.56
CA ASN A 37 25.18 -13.99 60.01
C ASN A 37 23.96 -14.74 60.60
N HIS A 38 24.26 -15.64 61.54
CA HIS A 38 23.31 -16.48 62.27
C HIS A 38 22.12 -15.67 62.83
N LEU A 39 20.90 -16.00 62.41
CA LEU A 39 19.67 -15.65 63.12
C LEU A 39 18.60 -16.74 62.93
N LYS A 40 17.99 -17.13 64.05
CA LYS A 40 17.15 -18.32 64.25
C LYS A 40 15.92 -18.34 63.33
N LEU A 41 15.83 -19.39 62.49
CA LEU A 41 14.63 -19.78 61.75
C LEU A 41 13.62 -20.48 62.68
N SER A 42 12.72 -19.74 63.33
CA SER A 42 11.47 -20.36 63.83
C SER A 42 10.23 -19.45 63.82
N ALA A 43 10.35 -18.17 63.48
CA ALA A 43 9.23 -17.23 63.57
C ALA A 43 8.60 -16.79 62.24
N PHE A 44 9.12 -17.20 61.07
CA PHE A 44 8.66 -16.68 59.77
C PHE A 44 7.78 -17.64 58.95
N SER A 45 7.43 -18.83 59.48
CA SER A 45 6.65 -19.82 58.72
C SER A 45 5.13 -19.55 58.72
N LYS A 46 4.62 -18.69 59.61
CA LYS A 46 3.17 -18.55 59.80
C LYS A 46 2.49 -17.49 58.93
N HIS A 47 3.23 -16.73 58.11
CA HIS A 47 2.67 -15.61 57.33
C HIS A 47 2.79 -15.72 55.80
N LEU A 48 3.07 -16.92 55.26
CA LEU A 48 3.21 -17.16 53.82
C LEU A 48 1.99 -17.84 53.16
N LYS A 49 0.86 -18.00 53.88
CA LYS A 49 -0.32 -18.72 53.37
C LYS A 49 -1.31 -17.86 52.55
N THR A 50 -0.96 -16.64 52.18
CA THR A 50 -1.85 -15.71 51.46
C THR A 50 -1.35 -15.26 50.09
N PHE A 51 -0.45 -16.02 49.46
CA PHE A 51 -0.17 -15.81 48.04
C PHE A 51 -1.12 -16.67 47.19
N LYS A 52 -2.24 -16.06 46.77
CA LYS A 52 -3.00 -16.56 45.61
C LYS A 52 -2.03 -16.59 44.42
N PRO A 53 -1.95 -17.70 43.65
CA PRO A 53 -1.10 -17.73 42.47
C PRO A 53 -1.62 -16.67 41.50
N LEU A 54 -0.79 -15.68 41.18
CA LEU A 54 -1.07 -14.81 40.04
C LEU A 54 -1.18 -15.72 38.82
N THR A 55 -2.39 -15.82 38.27
CA THR A 55 -2.67 -16.40 36.96
C THR A 55 -1.77 -15.68 35.97
N ARG A 56 -0.69 -16.35 35.58
CA ARG A 56 0.18 -15.93 34.50
C ARG A 56 -0.67 -15.97 33.24
N HIS A 57 -1.23 -14.83 32.83
CA HIS A 57 -1.74 -14.67 31.48
C HIS A 57 -0.56 -14.88 30.53
N VAL A 58 -0.42 -16.11 30.05
CA VAL A 58 0.44 -16.43 28.90
C VAL A 58 -0.26 -15.79 27.71
N VAL A 59 0.02 -14.51 27.49
CA VAL A 59 -0.26 -13.89 26.20
C VAL A 59 0.62 -14.65 25.22
N THR A 60 0.03 -15.55 24.45
CA THR A 60 0.67 -16.16 23.30
C THR A 60 1.11 -15.04 22.38
N VAL A 61 2.37 -14.65 22.49
CA VAL A 61 3.01 -13.74 21.54
C VAL A 61 2.89 -14.43 20.20
N ALA A 62 2.08 -13.87 19.29
CA ALA A 62 1.88 -14.42 17.96
C ALA A 62 3.25 -14.76 17.35
N GLU A 63 3.46 -16.05 17.06
CA GLU A 63 4.74 -16.55 16.59
C GLU A 63 5.13 -15.82 15.30
N ALA A 64 6.38 -15.36 15.23
CA ALA A 64 6.85 -14.63 14.06
C ALA A 64 6.78 -15.53 12.81
N PRO A 65 6.41 -14.99 11.63
CA PRO A 65 6.34 -15.80 10.43
C PRO A 65 7.71 -16.41 10.11
N THR A 66 7.70 -17.66 9.65
CA THR A 66 8.89 -18.34 9.15
C THR A 66 9.50 -17.56 7.97
N LEU A 67 10.78 -17.78 7.67
CA LEU A 67 11.46 -17.11 6.56
C LEU A 67 10.73 -17.33 5.21
N GLN A 68 10.19 -18.52 4.99
CA GLN A 68 9.43 -18.82 3.78
C GLN A 68 8.09 -18.07 3.75
N GLN A 69 7.34 -18.05 4.86
CA GLN A 69 6.11 -17.26 4.99
C GLN A 69 6.37 -15.77 4.77
N SER A 70 7.46 -15.24 5.33
CA SER A 70 7.91 -13.87 5.09
C SER A 70 8.10 -13.60 3.60
N LYS A 71 8.82 -14.48 2.88
CA LYS A 71 9.01 -14.33 1.43
C LYS A 71 7.69 -14.34 0.64
N TRP A 72 6.72 -15.18 1.02
CA TRP A 72 5.39 -15.19 0.39
C TRP A 72 4.63 -13.88 0.59
N ILE A 73 4.60 -13.37 1.83
CA ILE A 73 4.01 -12.06 2.16
C ILE A 73 4.71 -10.95 1.37
N GLY A 74 6.04 -11.00 1.32
CA GLY A 74 6.86 -10.04 0.60
C GLY A 74 6.56 -10.01 -0.90
N ARG A 75 6.48 -11.18 -1.55
CA ARG A 75 6.13 -11.28 -2.98
C ARG A 75 4.73 -10.77 -3.25
N TRP A 76 3.76 -11.16 -2.43
CA TRP A 76 2.38 -10.70 -2.55
C TRP A 76 2.26 -9.16 -2.48
N LEU A 77 2.82 -8.54 -1.44
CA LEU A 77 2.82 -7.09 -1.31
C LEU A 77 3.64 -6.40 -2.41
N GLY A 78 4.68 -7.06 -2.91
CA GLY A 78 5.48 -6.59 -4.05
C GLY A 78 4.67 -6.57 -5.35
N THR A 79 3.87 -7.62 -5.59
CA THR A 79 2.91 -7.65 -6.69
C THR A 79 1.88 -6.53 -6.56
N CYS A 80 1.29 -6.33 -5.37
CA CYS A 80 0.38 -5.20 -5.13
C CYS A 80 1.05 -3.85 -5.40
N ALA A 81 2.31 -3.65 -5.00
CA ALA A 81 3.06 -2.44 -5.29
C ALA A 81 3.26 -2.23 -6.80
N GLY A 82 3.66 -3.27 -7.54
CA GLY A 82 3.81 -3.22 -9.00
C GLY A 82 2.49 -2.89 -9.71
N MET A 83 1.38 -3.49 -9.26
CA MET A 83 0.06 -3.18 -9.80
C MET A 83 -0.38 -1.74 -9.49
N CYS A 84 -0.12 -1.23 -8.27
CA CYS A 84 -0.38 0.17 -7.92
C CYS A 84 0.41 1.13 -8.81
N PHE A 85 1.68 0.84 -9.08
CA PHE A 85 2.48 1.63 -10.03
C PHE A 85 1.85 1.61 -11.44
N GLY A 86 1.46 0.42 -11.93
CA GLY A 86 0.73 0.30 -13.19
C GLY A 86 -0.56 1.12 -13.21
N ALA A 87 -1.32 1.14 -12.11
CA ALA A 87 -2.53 1.95 -11.99
C ALA A 87 -2.24 3.45 -12.12
N VAL A 88 -1.16 3.94 -11.51
CA VAL A 88 -0.73 5.34 -11.62
C VAL A 88 -0.37 5.69 -13.07
N VAL A 89 0.33 4.81 -13.78
CA VAL A 89 0.66 4.99 -15.20
C VAL A 89 -0.60 5.02 -16.06
N ILE A 90 -1.48 4.02 -15.93
CA ILE A 90 -2.74 3.93 -16.68
C ILE A 90 -3.64 5.15 -16.38
N GLY A 91 -3.75 5.56 -15.13
CA GLY A 91 -4.52 6.73 -14.71
C GLY A 91 -3.93 8.03 -15.26
N GLY A 92 -2.60 8.15 -15.27
CA GLY A 92 -1.89 9.26 -15.91
C GLY A 92 -2.19 9.34 -17.41
N LEU A 93 -2.12 8.21 -18.12
CA LEU A 93 -2.49 8.14 -19.54
C LEU A 93 -3.96 8.50 -19.76
N THR A 94 -4.88 7.97 -18.96
CA THR A 94 -6.32 8.26 -19.01
C THR A 94 -6.58 9.77 -18.85
N ARG A 95 -5.80 10.45 -18.00
CA ARG A 95 -5.89 11.90 -17.84
C ARG A 95 -5.32 12.66 -19.03
N LEU A 96 -4.18 12.23 -19.57
CA LEU A 96 -3.53 12.87 -20.73
C LEU A 96 -4.35 12.73 -22.01
N THR A 97 -5.07 11.62 -22.17
CA THR A 97 -6.00 11.40 -23.29
C THR A 97 -7.38 12.03 -23.07
N GLU A 98 -7.59 12.70 -21.93
CA GLU A 98 -8.86 13.30 -21.53
C GLU A 98 -10.02 12.30 -21.65
N SER A 99 -9.83 11.13 -21.04
CA SER A 99 -10.80 10.03 -21.07
C SER A 99 -11.47 9.78 -19.73
N GLY A 100 -11.17 10.58 -18.69
CA GLY A 100 -11.61 10.32 -17.32
C GLY A 100 -13.10 10.56 -17.01
N LEU A 101 -13.91 10.94 -18.00
CA LEU A 101 -15.36 11.15 -17.90
C LEU A 101 -16.12 10.49 -19.07
N SER A 102 -15.48 9.55 -19.77
CA SER A 102 -16.04 8.82 -20.91
C SER A 102 -17.03 7.71 -20.52
N MET A 103 -16.95 7.20 -19.29
CA MET A 103 -17.85 6.19 -18.73
C MET A 103 -18.60 6.74 -17.53
N VAL A 104 -19.91 6.90 -17.67
CA VAL A 104 -20.76 7.59 -16.67
C VAL A 104 -21.40 6.60 -15.71
N GLU A 105 -21.73 5.41 -16.19
CA GLU A 105 -22.27 4.36 -15.35
C GLU A 105 -21.17 3.81 -14.42
N TRP A 106 -21.52 3.68 -13.15
CA TRP A 106 -20.63 3.11 -12.14
C TRP A 106 -21.31 1.89 -11.54
N SER A 107 -20.66 0.74 -11.72
CA SER A 107 -21.02 -0.51 -11.07
C SER A 107 -19.93 -0.93 -10.08
N ALA A 108 -20.34 -1.29 -8.86
CA ALA A 108 -19.45 -1.81 -7.82
C ALA A 108 -18.77 -3.12 -8.25
N PHE A 109 -19.50 -3.99 -8.96
CA PHE A 109 -19.02 -5.30 -9.41
C PHE A 109 -18.38 -5.27 -10.80
N GLY A 110 -18.41 -4.11 -11.45
CA GLY A 110 -17.94 -3.93 -12.81
C GLY A 110 -19.06 -3.94 -13.83
N GLU A 111 -18.79 -3.23 -14.92
CA GLU A 111 -19.66 -3.15 -16.09
C GLU A 111 -19.10 -4.06 -17.17
N ARG A 112 -19.95 -4.66 -18.00
CA ARG A 112 -19.48 -5.39 -19.18
C ARG A 112 -19.21 -4.37 -20.29
N PRO A 113 -18.11 -4.52 -21.05
CA PRO A 113 -17.89 -3.65 -22.19
C PRO A 113 -18.98 -3.89 -23.26
N PRO A 114 -19.37 -2.85 -24.02
CA PRO A 114 -20.27 -3.00 -25.14
C PRO A 114 -19.70 -4.04 -26.12
N LEU A 115 -20.52 -5.03 -26.48
CA LEU A 115 -20.09 -6.16 -27.32
C LEU A 115 -20.60 -6.02 -28.76
N SER A 116 -21.75 -5.39 -28.95
CA SER A 116 -22.34 -5.13 -30.26
C SER A 116 -22.10 -3.69 -30.73
N GLN A 117 -22.21 -3.48 -32.03
CA GLN A 117 -22.14 -2.14 -32.63
C GLN A 117 -23.29 -1.24 -32.12
N GLU A 118 -24.48 -1.78 -31.95
CA GLU A 118 -25.65 -1.08 -31.41
C GLU A 118 -25.45 -0.63 -29.95
N ASP A 119 -24.78 -1.44 -29.13
CA ASP A 119 -24.44 -1.06 -27.75
C ASP A 119 -23.43 0.09 -27.73
N TRP A 120 -22.43 0.06 -28.62
CA TRP A 120 -21.45 1.14 -28.76
C TRP A 120 -22.10 2.45 -29.19
N GLU A 121 -23.04 2.40 -30.13
CA GLU A 121 -23.80 3.58 -30.58
C GLU A 121 -24.65 4.14 -29.45
N ARG A 122 -25.30 3.27 -28.65
CA ARG A 122 -26.08 3.68 -27.49
C ARG A 122 -25.24 4.38 -26.42
N GLU A 123 -24.08 3.82 -26.07
CA GLU A 123 -23.14 4.43 -25.14
C GLU A 123 -22.58 5.75 -25.68
N PHE A 124 -22.33 5.83 -26.99
CA PHE A 124 -21.87 7.06 -27.61
C PHE A 124 -22.96 8.15 -27.60
N GLU A 125 -24.23 7.81 -27.86
CA GLU A 125 -25.35 8.75 -27.73
C GLU A 125 -25.51 9.27 -26.31
N LYS A 126 -25.34 8.40 -25.30
CA LYS A 126 -25.24 8.87 -23.90
C LYS A 126 -24.06 9.83 -23.75
N TYR A 127 -22.87 9.47 -24.25
CA TYR A 127 -21.67 10.31 -24.15
C TYR A 127 -21.89 11.73 -24.71
N LYS A 128 -22.60 11.85 -25.83
CA LYS A 128 -22.93 13.14 -26.48
C LYS A 128 -23.75 14.08 -25.60
N GLN A 129 -24.50 13.55 -24.63
CA GLN A 129 -25.29 14.37 -23.72
C GLN A 129 -24.45 15.08 -22.66
N PHE A 130 -23.22 14.61 -22.39
CA PHE A 130 -22.40 15.15 -21.33
C PHE A 130 -21.71 16.47 -21.68
N PRO A 131 -21.43 17.30 -20.66
CA PRO A 131 -20.70 18.55 -20.83
C PRO A 131 -19.32 18.37 -21.48
N GLU A 132 -18.61 17.26 -21.22
CA GLU A 132 -17.28 17.00 -21.80
C GLU A 132 -17.34 16.89 -23.33
N TYR A 133 -18.30 16.14 -23.88
CA TYR A 133 -18.50 16.08 -25.32
C TYR A 133 -18.89 17.45 -25.89
N LYS A 134 -19.80 18.17 -25.22
CA LYS A 134 -20.31 19.47 -25.70
C LYS A 134 -19.28 20.60 -25.67
N LEU A 135 -18.28 20.54 -24.78
CA LEU A 135 -17.33 21.63 -24.54
C LEU A 135 -15.91 21.32 -25.01
N LEU A 136 -15.47 20.06 -24.96
CA LEU A 136 -14.07 19.68 -25.25
C LEU A 136 -13.93 18.74 -26.45
N LYS A 137 -14.86 17.81 -26.64
CA LYS A 137 -14.73 16.73 -27.65
C LYS A 137 -15.84 16.73 -28.70
N LYS A 138 -16.30 17.91 -29.12
CA LYS A 138 -17.31 18.04 -30.17
C LYS A 138 -16.80 17.42 -31.47
N GLY A 139 -17.58 16.50 -32.04
CA GLY A 139 -17.32 15.95 -33.37
C GLY A 139 -16.36 14.75 -33.41
N ILE A 140 -16.01 14.16 -32.26
CA ILE A 140 -15.26 12.90 -32.26
C ILE A 140 -16.07 11.78 -32.94
N ASN A 141 -15.39 10.86 -33.60
CA ASN A 141 -16.03 9.69 -34.19
C ASN A 141 -16.19 8.55 -33.18
N LEU A 142 -16.89 7.48 -33.57
CA LEU A 142 -17.15 6.34 -32.69
C LEU A 142 -15.87 5.59 -32.28
N GLU A 143 -14.86 5.52 -33.15
CA GLU A 143 -13.58 4.84 -32.85
C GLU A 143 -12.77 5.62 -31.81
N GLU A 144 -12.75 6.94 -31.90
CA GLU A 144 -12.15 7.81 -30.88
C GLU A 144 -12.88 7.68 -29.55
N PHE A 145 -14.22 7.58 -29.56
CA PHE A 145 -15.02 7.30 -28.37
C PHE A 145 -14.66 5.94 -27.76
N LYS A 146 -14.58 4.87 -28.57
CA LYS A 146 -14.15 3.55 -28.11
C LYS A 146 -12.79 3.62 -27.42
N PHE A 147 -11.81 4.32 -28.00
CA PHE A 147 -10.48 4.44 -27.40
C PHE A 147 -10.52 5.08 -26.00
N ILE A 148 -11.19 6.23 -25.85
CA ILE A 148 -11.29 6.89 -24.54
C ILE A 148 -12.05 6.04 -23.53
N TRP A 149 -13.13 5.39 -23.96
CA TRP A 149 -13.92 4.48 -23.13
C TRP A 149 -13.08 3.31 -22.61
N HIS A 150 -12.26 2.69 -23.47
CA HIS A 150 -11.40 1.57 -23.08
C HIS A 150 -10.32 1.97 -22.08
N MET A 151 -9.77 3.18 -22.20
CA MET A 151 -8.79 3.70 -21.24
C MET A 151 -9.40 3.82 -19.84
N GLU A 152 -10.58 4.43 -19.74
CA GLU A 152 -11.27 4.57 -18.46
C GLU A 152 -11.71 3.22 -17.89
N TYR A 153 -12.31 2.38 -18.73
CA TYR A 153 -12.71 1.02 -18.36
C TYR A 153 -11.53 0.21 -17.82
N GLY A 154 -10.41 0.22 -18.55
CA GLY A 154 -9.17 -0.45 -18.18
C GLY A 154 -8.65 0.03 -16.83
N HIS A 155 -8.63 1.36 -16.60
CA HIS A 155 -8.23 1.93 -15.31
C HIS A 155 -9.12 1.46 -14.15
N ARG A 156 -10.45 1.49 -14.33
CA ARG A 156 -11.43 1.05 -13.32
C ARG A 156 -11.30 -0.45 -13.03
N MET A 157 -11.17 -1.28 -14.06
CA MET A 157 -10.98 -2.73 -13.91
C MET A 157 -9.66 -3.08 -13.24
N TRP A 158 -8.59 -2.35 -13.56
CA TRP A 158 -7.30 -2.52 -12.92
C TRP A 158 -7.37 -2.20 -11.42
N GLY A 159 -8.09 -1.15 -11.03
CA GLY A 159 -8.36 -0.82 -9.63
C GLY A 159 -9.08 -1.94 -8.88
N ARG A 160 -10.12 -2.54 -9.47
CA ARG A 160 -10.82 -3.71 -8.90
C ARG A 160 -9.90 -4.93 -8.76
N LEU A 161 -9.08 -5.20 -9.78
CA LEU A 161 -8.12 -6.30 -9.75
C LEU A 161 -7.11 -6.12 -8.62
N ILE A 162 -6.61 -4.91 -8.36
CA ILE A 162 -5.74 -4.62 -7.20
C ILE A 162 -6.44 -4.96 -5.89
N GLY A 163 -7.71 -4.55 -5.74
CA GLY A 163 -8.53 -4.87 -4.57
C GLY A 163 -8.64 -6.37 -4.35
N ALA A 164 -8.97 -7.14 -5.39
CA ALA A 164 -9.06 -8.59 -5.31
C ALA A 164 -7.70 -9.26 -5.00
N MET A 165 -6.63 -8.84 -5.69
CA MET A 165 -5.26 -9.32 -5.49
C MET A 165 -4.70 -8.98 -4.10
N PHE A 166 -5.25 -7.96 -3.44
CA PHE A 166 -4.95 -7.68 -2.05
C PHE A 166 -5.81 -8.53 -1.11
N VAL A 167 -7.14 -8.46 -1.22
CA VAL A 167 -8.06 -9.07 -0.25
C VAL A 167 -7.98 -10.60 -0.23
N ILE A 168 -7.89 -11.25 -1.40
CA ILE A 168 -7.89 -12.72 -1.48
C ILE A 168 -6.66 -13.32 -0.77
N PRO A 169 -5.41 -12.94 -1.09
CA PRO A 169 -4.25 -13.46 -0.37
C PRO A 169 -4.21 -12.98 1.09
N ALA A 170 -4.68 -11.76 1.39
CA ALA A 170 -4.78 -11.28 2.77
C ALA A 170 -5.67 -12.21 3.62
N ALA A 171 -6.85 -12.59 3.13
CA ALA A 171 -7.75 -13.50 3.83
C ALA A 171 -7.14 -14.89 4.03
N ILE A 172 -6.48 -15.43 2.99
CA ILE A 172 -5.80 -16.73 3.05
C ILE A 172 -4.69 -16.70 4.11
N PHE A 173 -3.83 -15.68 4.10
CA PHE A 173 -2.73 -15.54 5.07
C PHE A 173 -3.23 -15.29 6.48
N TRP A 174 -4.34 -14.57 6.64
CA TRP A 174 -4.97 -14.36 7.93
C TRP A 174 -5.51 -15.66 8.52
N LYS A 175 -6.22 -16.46 7.71
CA LYS A 175 -6.74 -17.79 8.11
C LYS A 175 -5.62 -18.77 8.43
N LYS A 176 -4.51 -18.72 7.67
CA LYS A 176 -3.32 -19.55 7.91
C LYS A 176 -2.45 -19.08 9.07
N GLY A 177 -2.77 -17.94 9.72
CA GLY A 177 -2.01 -17.42 10.85
C GLY A 177 -0.64 -16.86 10.48
N TYR A 178 -0.40 -16.48 9.22
CA TYR A 178 0.91 -15.99 8.76
C TYR A 178 1.24 -14.58 9.27
N PHE A 179 0.28 -13.88 9.87
CA PHE A 179 0.43 -12.50 10.33
C PHE A 179 0.67 -12.40 11.82
N ASN A 180 1.76 -11.72 12.21
CA ASN A 180 1.93 -11.23 13.57
C ASN A 180 0.99 -10.03 13.85
N SER A 181 0.82 -9.66 15.12
CA SER A 181 -0.11 -8.59 15.53
C SER A 181 0.17 -7.23 14.88
N ALA A 182 1.43 -6.91 14.59
CA ALA A 182 1.80 -5.66 13.92
C ALA A 182 1.42 -5.68 12.44
N LEU A 183 1.67 -6.80 11.75
CA LEU A 183 1.34 -6.97 10.34
C LEU A 183 -0.17 -7.01 10.11
N LYS A 184 -0.95 -7.61 11.02
CA LYS A 184 -2.42 -7.56 11.01
C LYS A 184 -2.94 -6.12 10.96
N LYS A 185 -2.43 -5.25 11.85
CA LYS A 185 -2.79 -3.81 11.86
C LYS A 185 -2.41 -3.11 10.56
N ARG A 186 -1.22 -3.40 10.02
CA ARG A 186 -0.77 -2.83 8.74
C ARG A 186 -1.65 -3.26 7.57
N VAL A 187 -1.98 -4.55 7.47
CA VAL A 187 -2.85 -5.09 6.43
C VAL A 187 -4.24 -4.46 6.50
N LEU A 188 -4.80 -4.24 7.69
CA LEU A 188 -6.05 -3.50 7.85
C LEU A 188 -5.93 -2.06 7.36
N ILE A 189 -4.87 -1.34 7.73
CA ILE A 189 -4.62 0.02 7.24
C ILE A 189 -4.54 0.05 5.71
N TYR A 190 -3.84 -0.92 5.09
CA TYR A 190 -3.73 -0.98 3.64
C TYR A 190 -5.08 -1.27 2.98
N GLY A 191 -5.88 -2.19 3.56
CA GLY A 191 -7.23 -2.48 3.09
C GLY A 191 -8.14 -1.24 3.15
N THR A 192 -8.09 -0.50 4.26
CA THR A 192 -8.81 0.78 4.40
C THR A 192 -8.35 1.79 3.36
N LEU A 193 -7.04 1.94 3.13
CA LEU A 193 -6.51 2.85 2.11
C LEU A 193 -6.94 2.46 0.69
N ILE A 194 -6.97 1.17 0.36
CA ILE A 194 -7.51 0.68 -0.93
C ILE A 194 -9.00 1.04 -1.06
N GLY A 195 -9.79 0.80 -0.02
CA GLY A 195 -11.22 1.14 0.00
C GLY A 195 -11.45 2.64 -0.18
N CYS A 196 -10.74 3.47 0.59
CA CYS A 196 -10.75 4.92 0.45
C CYS A 196 -10.33 5.35 -0.96
N GLN A 197 -9.41 4.62 -1.60
CA GLN A 197 -8.98 4.94 -2.95
C GLN A 197 -10.06 4.69 -4.00
N GLY A 198 -10.79 3.58 -3.88
CA GLY A 198 -11.98 3.31 -4.70
C GLY A 198 -13.06 4.39 -4.49
N LEU A 199 -13.30 4.79 -3.24
CA LEU A 199 -14.26 5.85 -2.92
C LEU A 199 -13.86 7.22 -3.48
N LEU A 200 -12.57 7.59 -3.37
CA LEU A 200 -12.05 8.82 -3.95
C LEU A 200 -12.17 8.81 -5.49
N GLY A 201 -11.85 7.68 -6.13
CA GLY A 201 -12.00 7.53 -7.58
C GLY A 201 -13.46 7.65 -8.04
N TRP A 202 -14.39 7.02 -7.32
CA TRP A 202 -15.82 7.18 -7.58
C TRP A 202 -16.28 8.62 -7.39
N TYR A 203 -15.87 9.27 -6.30
CA TYR A 203 -16.22 10.66 -6.02
C TYR A 203 -15.69 11.61 -7.11
N MET A 204 -14.47 11.37 -7.61
CA MET A 204 -13.89 12.12 -8.72
C MET A 204 -14.79 12.10 -9.96
N VAL A 205 -15.24 10.92 -10.39
CA VAL A 205 -16.12 10.75 -11.56
C VAL A 205 -17.47 11.42 -11.31
N LYS A 206 -18.17 11.05 -10.23
CA LYS A 206 -19.50 11.58 -9.91
C LYS A 206 -19.50 13.11 -9.92
N SER A 207 -18.49 13.69 -9.31
CA SER A 207 -18.38 15.13 -9.16
C SER A 207 -18.02 15.90 -10.43
N GLY A 208 -17.52 15.21 -11.47
CA GLY A 208 -17.25 15.79 -12.79
C GLY A 208 -18.48 15.77 -13.71
N LEU A 209 -19.52 15.02 -13.34
CA LEU A 209 -20.78 14.87 -14.07
C LEU A 209 -21.89 15.78 -13.54
N GLU A 210 -21.69 16.46 -12.40
CA GLU A 210 -22.69 17.37 -11.81
C GLU A 210 -22.77 18.68 -12.61
N ASP A 211 -24.00 19.13 -12.90
CA ASP A 211 -24.35 20.37 -13.62
C ASP A 211 -24.04 21.66 -12.83
N ARG A 212 -22.79 21.82 -12.39
CA ARG A 212 -22.32 23.04 -11.70
C ARG A 212 -21.60 24.01 -12.62
N PHE A 213 -21.45 23.68 -13.90
CA PHE A 213 -20.70 24.48 -14.87
C PHE A 213 -21.67 25.44 -15.59
N HIS A 214 -21.84 26.66 -15.04
CA HIS A 214 -22.77 27.66 -15.55
C HIS A 214 -22.11 28.81 -16.35
N GLY A 215 -20.80 28.73 -16.64
CA GLY A 215 -20.10 29.73 -17.46
C GLY A 215 -19.20 29.08 -18.51
N GLU A 216 -18.94 29.79 -19.62
CA GLU A 216 -18.06 29.32 -20.71
C GLU A 216 -16.60 29.06 -20.27
N ALA A 217 -16.21 29.58 -19.11
CA ALA A 217 -14.90 29.33 -18.49
C ALA A 217 -14.85 28.08 -17.59
N ASP A 218 -16.01 27.45 -17.33
CA ASP A 218 -16.16 26.39 -16.34
C ASP A 218 -16.06 25.03 -17.03
N ILE A 219 -14.82 24.58 -17.22
CA ILE A 219 -14.53 23.38 -18.00
C ILE A 219 -14.83 22.14 -17.12
N PRO A 220 -15.72 21.23 -17.54
CA PRO A 220 -16.11 20.03 -16.82
C PRO A 220 -14.92 19.09 -16.66
N ARG A 221 -14.16 19.31 -15.59
CA ARG A 221 -12.95 18.55 -15.26
C ARG A 221 -13.00 18.22 -13.78
N VAL A 222 -12.54 17.01 -13.46
CA VAL A 222 -12.34 16.60 -12.07
C VAL A 222 -11.49 17.66 -11.36
N SER A 223 -11.98 18.13 -10.21
CA SER A 223 -11.26 19.12 -9.41
C SER A 223 -9.82 18.69 -9.17
N GLN A 224 -8.87 19.59 -9.43
CA GLN A 224 -7.43 19.31 -9.31
C GLN A 224 -7.06 18.85 -7.90
N TYR A 225 -7.78 19.35 -6.88
CA TYR A 225 -7.61 18.91 -5.50
C TYR A 225 -8.02 17.45 -5.28
N ARG A 226 -9.09 16.98 -5.95
CA ARG A 226 -9.53 15.57 -5.88
C ARG A 226 -8.53 14.67 -6.59
N LEU A 227 -8.09 15.05 -7.78
CA LEU A 227 -7.06 14.33 -8.54
C LEU A 227 -5.75 14.23 -7.76
N ALA A 228 -5.29 15.34 -7.17
CA ALA A 228 -4.10 15.39 -6.33
C ALA A 228 -4.23 14.51 -5.09
N SER A 229 -5.39 14.54 -4.42
CA SER A 229 -5.65 13.71 -3.23
C SER A 229 -5.65 12.21 -3.59
N HIS A 230 -6.24 11.85 -4.73
CA HIS A 230 -6.27 10.48 -5.23
C HIS A 230 -4.87 10.00 -5.61
N LEU A 231 -4.12 10.79 -6.40
CA LEU A 231 -2.75 10.43 -6.77
C LEU A 231 -1.81 10.38 -5.56
N GLY A 232 -1.91 11.36 -4.65
CA GLY A 232 -1.10 11.42 -3.43
C GLY A 232 -1.33 10.22 -2.52
N SER A 233 -2.59 9.83 -2.30
CA SER A 233 -2.91 8.61 -1.54
C SER A 233 -2.47 7.33 -2.26
N ALA A 234 -2.50 7.29 -3.60
CA ALA A 234 -1.92 6.19 -4.39
C ALA A 234 -0.43 6.02 -4.10
N PHE A 235 0.34 7.12 -4.09
CA PHE A 235 1.77 7.10 -3.80
C PHE A 235 2.07 6.66 -2.36
N VAL A 236 1.25 7.08 -1.39
CA VAL A 236 1.37 6.61 0.00
C VAL A 236 1.14 5.09 0.06
N LEU A 237 0.08 4.59 -0.57
CA LEU A 237 -0.24 3.16 -0.60
C LEU A 237 0.87 2.34 -1.29
N TYR A 238 1.35 2.80 -2.45
CA TYR A 238 2.47 2.21 -3.17
C TYR A 238 3.73 2.13 -2.28
N SER A 239 4.08 3.23 -1.61
CA SER A 239 5.24 3.30 -0.73
C SER A 239 5.13 2.32 0.44
N LEU A 240 3.94 2.18 1.02
CA LEU A 240 3.67 1.25 2.12
C LEU A 240 3.80 -0.22 1.68
N PHE A 241 3.26 -0.56 0.51
CA PHE A 241 3.40 -1.89 -0.07
C PHE A 241 4.85 -2.22 -0.39
N LEU A 242 5.53 -1.33 -1.11
CA LEU A 242 6.92 -1.54 -1.51
C LEU A 242 7.84 -1.68 -0.28
N TRP A 243 7.70 -0.78 0.69
CA TRP A 243 8.48 -0.84 1.94
C TRP A 243 8.28 -2.16 2.67
N THR A 244 7.03 -2.58 2.83
CA THR A 244 6.71 -3.80 3.58
C THR A 244 7.11 -5.05 2.79
N SER A 245 6.99 -5.03 1.47
CA SER A 245 7.48 -6.09 0.59
C SER A 245 8.98 -6.29 0.76
N LEU A 246 9.77 -5.23 0.59
CA LEU A 246 11.22 -5.27 0.70
C LEU A 246 11.66 -5.72 2.09
N HIS A 247 10.99 -5.25 3.15
CA HIS A 247 11.26 -5.68 4.52
C HIS A 247 11.14 -7.20 4.71
N HIS A 248 10.19 -7.85 4.02
CA HIS A 248 9.96 -9.29 4.14
C HIS A 248 10.79 -10.12 3.14
N LEU A 249 11.18 -9.54 2.00
CA LEU A 249 12.00 -10.19 0.97
C LEU A 249 13.49 -10.13 1.29
N ILE A 250 13.93 -9.02 1.88
CA ILE A 250 15.34 -8.72 2.16
C ILE A 250 15.48 -8.61 3.70
N PRO A 251 15.68 -9.74 4.40
CA PRO A 251 15.89 -9.69 5.85
C PRO A 251 17.15 -8.86 6.14
N ALA A 252 17.01 -7.91 7.07
CA ALA A 252 18.12 -7.03 7.43
C ALA A 252 19.28 -7.87 7.99
N LYS A 253 20.43 -7.83 7.32
CA LYS A 253 21.67 -8.35 7.90
C LYS A 253 22.08 -7.40 9.01
N VAL A 254 22.36 -7.94 10.20
CA VAL A 254 22.94 -7.14 11.29
C VAL A 254 24.30 -6.64 10.81
N MET A 255 24.43 -5.32 10.68
CA MET A 255 25.66 -4.64 10.32
C MET A 255 26.14 -3.86 11.53
N GLU A 256 27.46 -3.87 11.75
CA GLU A 256 28.10 -2.96 12.70
C GLU A 256 27.74 -1.52 12.34
N VAL A 257 27.25 -0.76 13.33
CA VAL A 257 26.76 0.62 13.11
C VAL A 257 27.96 1.54 12.95
N SER A 258 28.37 1.76 11.70
CA SER A 258 29.44 2.71 11.37
C SER A 258 28.92 4.15 11.27
N LYS A 259 29.79 5.14 11.49
CA LYS A 259 29.48 6.57 11.24
C LYS A 259 29.02 6.82 9.80
N ALA A 260 29.56 6.07 8.83
CA ALA A 260 29.15 6.11 7.44
C ALA A 260 27.72 5.60 7.25
N ALA A 261 27.32 4.51 7.93
CA ALA A 261 25.95 3.99 7.88
C ALA A 261 24.92 4.99 8.44
N ILE A 262 25.27 5.73 9.50
CA ILE A 262 24.41 6.78 10.07
C ILE A 262 24.25 7.95 9.09
N LYS A 263 25.35 8.43 8.48
CA LYS A 263 25.31 9.49 7.46
C LYS A 263 24.48 9.07 6.25
N PHE A 264 24.68 7.85 5.76
CA PHE A 264 23.90 7.29 4.65
C PHE A 264 22.41 7.20 4.98
N LYS A 265 22.05 6.72 6.19
CA LYS A 265 20.65 6.67 6.64
C LYS A 265 20.01 8.07 6.70
N ARG A 266 20.74 9.07 7.19
CA ARG A 266 20.26 10.47 7.21
C ARG A 266 20.05 11.00 5.78
N LEU A 267 20.96 10.70 4.86
CA LEU A 267 20.82 11.08 3.45
C LEU A 267 19.59 10.42 2.81
N VAL A 268 19.36 9.12 3.03
CA VAL A 268 18.17 8.41 2.52
C VAL A 268 16.88 9.02 3.06
N HIS A 269 16.81 9.34 4.35
CA HIS A 269 15.64 10.00 4.92
C HIS A 269 15.41 11.41 4.34
N PHE A 270 16.48 12.17 4.11
CA PHE A 270 16.42 13.48 3.49
C PHE A 270 15.96 13.40 2.03
N SER A 271 16.53 12.50 1.23
CA SER A 271 16.12 12.26 -0.17
C SER A 271 14.66 11.81 -0.25
N LYS A 272 14.19 10.95 0.65
CA LYS A 272 12.78 10.58 0.75
C LYS A 272 11.89 11.81 1.02
N GLY A 273 12.34 12.71 1.90
CA GLY A 273 11.68 13.98 2.18
C GLY A 273 11.59 14.87 0.94
N ILE A 274 12.68 15.01 0.19
CA ILE A 274 12.71 15.78 -1.06
C ILE A 274 11.76 15.17 -2.09
N VAL A 275 11.82 13.86 -2.36
CA VAL A 275 10.94 13.20 -3.34
C VAL A 275 9.47 13.41 -2.98
N PHE A 276 9.11 13.31 -1.71
CA PHE A 276 7.76 13.59 -1.24
C PHE A 276 7.36 15.06 -1.41
N LEU A 277 8.26 16.00 -1.07
CA LEU A 277 8.04 17.43 -1.29
C LEU A 277 7.92 17.77 -2.76
N THR A 278 8.69 17.13 -3.66
CA THR A 278 8.58 17.31 -5.10
C THR A 278 7.25 16.78 -5.64
N ALA A 279 6.80 15.63 -5.15
CA ALA A 279 5.48 15.10 -5.51
C ALA A 279 4.34 16.03 -5.06
N ILE A 280 4.48 16.66 -3.88
CA ILE A 280 3.52 17.66 -3.38
C ILE A 280 3.67 19.02 -4.08
N SER A 281 4.89 19.44 -4.43
CA SER A 281 5.11 20.74 -5.08
C SER A 281 4.52 20.77 -6.49
N GLY A 282 4.49 19.63 -7.20
CA GLY A 282 3.74 19.50 -8.45
C GLY A 282 2.24 19.79 -8.27
N ILE A 283 1.65 19.38 -7.14
CA ILE A 283 0.26 19.67 -6.78
C ILE A 283 0.08 21.16 -6.42
N LEU A 284 1.05 21.76 -5.73
CA LEU A 284 1.03 23.16 -5.29
C LEU A 284 1.23 24.15 -6.45
N LEU A 285 2.13 23.86 -7.40
CA LEU A 285 2.37 24.68 -8.58
C LEU A 285 1.12 24.82 -9.46
N ILE A 286 0.38 23.72 -9.65
CA ILE A 286 -0.92 23.72 -10.35
C ILE A 286 -1.94 24.59 -9.60
N THR A 287 -1.85 24.66 -8.27
CA THR A 287 -2.74 25.47 -7.44
C THR A 287 -2.41 26.96 -7.54
N ILE A 288 -1.13 27.33 -7.48
CA ILE A 288 -0.65 28.72 -7.53
C ILE A 288 -0.87 29.34 -8.91
N LEU A 289 -0.56 28.62 -10.00
CA LEU A 289 -0.77 29.10 -11.37
C LEU A 289 -2.24 29.44 -11.65
N ARG A 290 -3.18 28.77 -10.99
CA ARG A 290 -4.62 28.98 -11.18
C ARG A 290 -5.21 30.10 -10.32
N LEU A 291 -4.63 30.35 -9.14
CA LEU A 291 -4.93 31.55 -8.37
C LEU A 291 -4.41 32.80 -9.07
N SER A 292 -3.25 32.71 -9.74
CA SER A 292 -2.71 33.79 -10.55
C SER A 292 -3.50 34.06 -11.83
N GLY A 293 -4.16 33.04 -12.41
CA GLY A 293 -4.97 33.17 -13.64
C GLY A 293 -6.43 33.59 -13.44
N ARG A 294 -6.90 33.75 -12.19
CA ARG A 294 -8.24 34.29 -11.87
C ARG A 294 -8.24 35.81 -11.66
N GLY A 295 -7.09 36.47 -11.83
CA GLY A 295 -6.90 37.90 -11.60
C GLY A 295 -6.76 38.76 -12.87
N ASN A 296 -6.89 38.19 -14.06
CA ASN A 296 -6.89 38.91 -15.34
C ASN A 296 -8.17 38.64 -16.11
#